data_AF-A0A2N9MMM3-F1
#
_entry.id   AF-A0A2N9MMM3-F1
#
_cell.length_a   1.000
_cell.length_b   1.000
_cell.length_c   1.000
_cell.angle_alpha   90.00
_cell.angle_beta   90.00
_cell.angle_gamma   90.00
#
_symmetry.space_group_name_H-M   'P 1'
#
loop_
_entity.id
_entity.type
_entity.pdbx_description
1 polymer ?
#
loop_
_entity_poly.entity_id
_entity_poly.type
_entity_poly.pdbx_seq_one_letter_code
_entity_poly.pdbx_strand_id
1 'polypeptide(L)' 'MWLLAGHVTKLGRPWSEVRADTSVKESVFAPFLSQFGDPRRASGGRDLLMKETLANYQGLLERCPELAELRNRVCESTL' A
#
# COMPACT_ATOMS: atom_id res chain seq x y z
N MET A 1 -4.20 -2.20 -3.50
CA MET A 1 -3.83 -0.82 -3.15
C MET A 1 -2.54 -0.84 -2.33
N TRP A 2 -1.41 -0.45 -2.92
CA TRP A 2 -0.06 -0.68 -2.35
C TRP A 2 0.19 0.01 -1.01
N LEU A 3 -0.44 1.15 -0.76
CA LEU A 3 -0.39 1.85 0.52
C LEU A 3 -0.73 0.92 1.70
N LEU A 4 -1.78 0.11 1.61
CA LEU A 4 -2.16 -0.79 2.71
C LEU A 4 -1.11 -1.88 2.96
N ALA A 5 -0.38 -2.31 1.92
CA ALA A 5 0.68 -3.32 2.04
C ALA A 5 1.88 -2.83 2.90
N GLY A 6 2.06 -1.51 3.01
CA GLY A 6 3.05 -0.89 3.90
C GLY A 6 2.62 -0.86 5.37
N HIS A 7 1.33 -1.09 5.65
CA HIS A 7 0.73 -0.88 6.96
C HIS A 7 0.03 -2.12 7.51
N VAL A 8 0.49 -3.33 7.14
CA VAL A 8 -0.19 -4.60 7.48
C VAL A 8 -0.45 -4.79 8.99
N THR A 9 0.43 -4.27 9.85
CA THR A 9 0.27 -4.33 11.31
C THR A 9 -0.88 -3.46 11.83
N LYS A 10 -1.33 -2.48 11.04
CA LYS A 10 -2.43 -1.56 11.36
C LYS A 10 -3.78 -2.02 10.78
N LEU A 11 -3.82 -3.07 9.96
CA LEU A 11 -5.03 -3.51 9.25
C LEU A 11 -5.97 -4.39 10.09
N GLY A 12 -5.50 -4.93 11.21
CA GLY A 12 -6.30 -5.80 12.09
C GLY A 12 -6.76 -7.13 11.47
N ARG A 13 -6.35 -7.44 10.23
CA ARG A 13 -6.66 -8.69 9.52
C ARG A 13 -5.50 -9.08 8.57
N PRO A 14 -5.39 -10.36 8.17
CA PRO A 14 -4.32 -10.83 7.29
C PRO A 14 -4.25 -10.07 5.96
N TRP A 15 -3.03 -9.83 5.47
CA TRP A 15 -2.82 -9.12 4.20
C TRP A 15 -3.45 -9.85 3.00
N SER A 16 -3.43 -11.18 2.99
CA SER A 16 -4.06 -12.00 1.95
C SER A 16 -5.55 -11.71 1.81
N GLU A 17 -6.27 -11.58 2.93
CA GLU A 17 -7.71 -11.26 2.93
C GLU A 17 -7.97 -9.83 2.43
N VAL A 18 -7.16 -8.86 2.86
CA VAL A 18 -7.24 -7.46 2.37
C VAL A 18 -7.03 -7.40 0.87
N ARG A 19 -6.07 -8.17 0.36
CA ARG A 19 -5.73 -8.20 -1.06
C ARG A 19 -6.80 -8.88 -1.92
N ALA A 20 -7.47 -9.90 -1.38
CA ALA A 20 -8.53 -10.62 -2.07
C ALA A 20 -9.88 -9.88 -2.06
N ASP A 21 -10.03 -8.85 -1.22
CA ASP A 21 -11.26 -8.08 -1.09
C ASP A 21 -11.57 -7.24 -2.34
N THR A 22 -12.68 -7.56 -3.02
CA THR A 22 -13.14 -6.84 -4.22
C THR A 22 -13.56 -5.40 -3.94
N SER A 23 -13.93 -5.10 -2.71
CA SER A 23 -14.40 -3.79 -2.24
C SER A 23 -13.38 -3.15 -1.29
N VAL A 24 -12.10 -3.50 -1.41
CA VAL A 24 -11.00 -3.03 -0.54
C VAL A 24 -10.95 -1.50 -0.36
N LYS A 25 -11.45 -0.73 -1.33
CA LYS A 25 -11.50 0.74 -1.24
C LYS A 25 -12.49 1.19 -0.15
N GLU A 26 -13.67 0.59 -0.13
CA GLU A 26 -14.75 0.93 0.77
C GLU A 26 -14.59 0.20 2.11
N SER A 27 -14.27 -1.10 2.08
CA SER A 27 -14.21 -1.96 3.27
C SER A 27 -12.95 -1.77 4.12
N VAL A 28 -11.84 -1.33 3.53
CA VAL A 28 -10.56 -1.18 4.24
C VAL A 28 -10.00 0.21 4.11
N PHE A 29 -9.83 0.69 2.87
CA PHE A 29 -9.05 1.90 2.66
C PHE A 29 -9.73 3.14 3.23
N ALA A 30 -11.04 3.31 3.03
CA ALA A 30 -11.76 4.46 3.57
C ALA A 30 -11.70 4.50 5.12
N PRO A 31 -12.01 3.40 5.85
CA PRO A 31 -11.80 3.33 7.30
C PRO A 31 -10.35 3.58 7.72
N PHE A 32 -9.39 2.95 7.03
CA PHE A 32 -7.97 3.10 7.32
C PHE A 32 -7.50 4.55 7.17
N LEU A 33 -7.90 5.21 6.08
CA LEU A 33 -7.55 6.60 5.82
C LEU A 33 -8.21 7.55 6.82
N SER A 34 -9.45 7.26 7.24
CA SER A 34 -10.12 8.03 8.28
C SER A 34 -9.41 7.92 9.64
N GLN A 35 -8.81 6.77 9.93
CA GLN A 35 -8.16 6.51 11.22
C GLN A 35 -6.71 6.97 11.27
N PHE A 36 -5.95 6.76 10.19
CA PHE A 36 -4.49 6.96 10.16
C PHE A 36 -4.04 8.07 9.19
N GLY A 37 -4.96 8.65 8.43
CA GLY A 37 -4.67 9.78 7.55
C GLY A 37 -4.52 11.10 8.31
N ASP A 38 -4.20 12.17 7.55
CA ASP A 38 -4.21 13.54 8.06
C ASP A 38 -5.31 14.34 7.35
N PRO A 39 -6.43 14.65 8.03
CA PRO A 39 -7.56 15.37 7.43
C PRO A 39 -7.21 16.81 7.03
N ARG A 40 -6.09 17.37 7.52
CA ARG A 40 -5.63 18.72 7.17
C ARG A 40 -4.86 18.75 5.85
N ARG A 41 -4.58 17.60 5.24
CA ARG A 41 -3.84 17.47 3.99
C ARG A 41 -4.77 17.10 2.83
N ALA A 42 -4.36 17.51 1.63
CA ALA A 42 -5.03 17.09 0.41
C ALA A 42 -5.14 15.56 0.34
N SER A 43 -6.30 15.07 -0.10
CA SER A 43 -6.61 13.64 -0.18
C SER A 43 -6.50 12.87 1.15
N GLY A 44 -6.55 13.55 2.31
CA GLY A 44 -6.50 12.91 3.64
C GLY A 44 -5.12 12.40 4.06
N GLY A 45 -4.03 12.94 3.50
CA GLY A 45 -2.66 12.54 3.88
C GLY A 45 -2.17 11.23 3.25
N ARG A 46 -2.80 10.79 2.15
CA ARG A 46 -2.36 9.61 1.37
C ARG A 46 -0.90 9.69 0.94
N ASP A 47 -0.41 10.90 0.67
CA ASP A 47 0.97 11.14 0.29
C ASP A 47 1.95 10.75 1.41
N LEU A 48 1.63 11.06 2.66
CA LEU A 48 2.43 10.66 3.82
C LEU A 48 2.41 9.14 4.01
N LEU A 49 1.22 8.54 4.00
CA LEU A 49 1.06 7.09 4.16
C LEU A 49 1.76 6.29 3.04
N MET A 50 1.79 6.84 1.82
CA MET A 50 2.54 6.26 0.72
C MET A 50 4.06 6.42 0.91
N LYS A 51 4.54 7.59 1.37
CA LYS A 51 5.96 7.77 1.71
C LYS A 51 6.41 6.78 2.79
N GLU A 52 5.61 6.59 3.82
CA GLU A 52 5.86 5.58 4.87
C GLU A 52 5.94 4.16 4.27
N THR A 53 5.04 3.82 3.34
CA THR A 53 5.06 2.53 2.63
C THR A 53 6.36 2.36 1.84
N LEU A 54 6.78 3.40 1.12
CA LEU A 54 7.98 3.38 0.28
C LEU A 54 9.29 3.41 1.07
N ALA A 55 9.28 3.89 2.32
CA ALA A 55 10.44 3.81 3.21
C ALA A 55 10.86 2.35 3.48
N ASN A 56 9.93 1.40 3.39
CA ASN A 56 10.21 -0.03 3.36
C ASN A 56 9.84 -0.63 2.00
N TYR A 57 10.48 -0.14 0.94
CA TYR A 57 10.22 -0.60 -0.42
C TYR A 57 10.41 -2.12 -0.59
N GLN A 58 11.43 -2.70 0.03
CA GLN A 58 11.67 -4.14 -0.04
C GLN A 58 10.49 -4.94 0.53
N GLY A 59 9.98 -4.56 1.71
CA GLY A 59 8.80 -5.18 2.30
C GLY A 59 7.51 -4.95 1.50
N LEU A 60 7.44 -3.90 0.67
CA LEU A 60 6.34 -3.73 -0.29
C LEU A 60 6.44 -4.76 -1.42
N LEU A 61 7.63 -4.97 -1.98
CA LEU A 61 7.85 -5.93 -3.07
C LEU A 61 7.55 -7.38 -2.66
N GLU A 62 7.90 -7.76 -1.44
CA GLU A 62 7.59 -9.09 -0.88
C GLU A 62 6.08 -9.35 -0.79
N ARG A 63 5.29 -8.30 -0.55
CA ARG A 63 3.83 -8.41 -0.40
C ARG A 63 3.07 -8.19 -1.72
N CYS A 64 3.72 -7.54 -2.68
CA CYS A 64 3.19 -7.16 -3.98
C CYS A 64 4.17 -7.63 -5.08
N PRO A 65 4.15 -8.94 -5.43
CA PRO A 65 5.04 -9.51 -6.44
C PRO A 65 4.91 -8.84 -7.81
N GLU A 66 3.73 -8.32 -8.15
CA GLU A 66 3.50 -7.57 -9.39
C GLU A 66 4.40 -6.32 -9.50
N LEU A 67 4.75 -5.70 -8.36
CA LEU A 67 5.69 -4.58 -8.32
C LEU A 67 7.13 -5.04 -8.46
N ALA A 68 7.47 -6.22 -7.93
CA ALA A 68 8.80 -6.80 -8.07
C ALA A 68 9.08 -7.16 -9.53
N GLU A 69 8.09 -7.78 -10.19
CA GLU A 69 8.11 -8.06 -11.62
C GLU A 69 8.26 -6.79 -12.46
N LEU A 70 7.46 -5.75 -12.15
CA LEU A 70 7.56 -4.46 -12.84
C LEU A 70 8.95 -3.84 -12.67
N ARG A 71 9.49 -3.82 -11.45
CA ARG A 71 10.84 -3.30 -11.17
C ARG A 71 11.89 -4.03 -11.99
N ASN A 72 11.84 -5.37 -12.01
CA ASN A 72 12.81 -6.18 -12.75
C ASN A 72 12.78 -5.84 -14.24
N ARG A 73 11.58 -5.76 -14.85
CA ARG A 73 11.41 -5.37 -16.26
C ARG A 73 11.96 -3.99 -16.57
N VAL A 74 11.74 -3.01 -15.68
CA VAL A 74 12.25 -1.63 -15.88
C VAL A 74 13.77 -1.61 -15.79
N CYS A 75 14.37 -2.30 -14.81
CA CYS A 75 15.82 -2.41 -14.67
C CYS A 75 16.47 -3.11 -15.87
N GLU A 76 15.85 -4.18 -16.38
CA GLU A 76 16.31 -4.89 -17.59
C GLU A 76 16.19 -4.05 -18.86
N SER A 77 15.21 -3.14 -18.94
CA SER A 77 15.02 -2.25 -20.10
C SER A 77 15.96 -1.04 -20.12
N THR A 78 16.77 -0.87 -19.07
CA THR A 78 17.73 0.26 -18.93
C THR A 78 19.19 -0.19 -19.17
N LEU A 79 19.38 -1.43 -19.61
CA LEU A 79 20.63 -2.04 -20.07
C LEU A 79 20.61 -2.21 -21.59
#